data_AF-A0A0R2E4I8-F1
#
_entry.id   AF-A0A0R2E4I8-F1
#
_cell.length_a   1.000
_cell.length_b   1.000
_cell.length_c   1.000
_cell.angle_alpha   90.00
_cell.angle_beta   90.00
_cell.angle_gamma   90.00
#
_symmetry.space_group_name_H-M   'P 1'
#
loop_
_entity.id
_entity.type
_entity.pdbx_description
1 polymer ?
#
loop_
_entity_poly.entity_id
_entity_poly.type
_entity_poly.pdbx_seq_one_letter_code
_entity_poly.pdbx_strand_id
1 'polypeptide(L)'
;MQNFGPYESQIIDFTSFEETPLFLISGKTGSGKTTLFDAMCFALFGKTSGMERQPEQMRSDFAKATEVTSVNFAFEHHGKVYRIMRQPKQLLAKKTWKRYA
;
A
#
# COMPACT_ATOMS: atom_id res chain seq x y z
N MET A 1 1.89 -0.38 -3.80
CA MET A 1 2.10 -0.60 -2.35
C MET A 1 3.25 -1.57 -2.12
N GLN A 2 3.96 -1.40 -1.01
CA GLN A 2 5.13 -2.17 -0.61
C GLN A 2 4.95 -2.62 0.84
N ASN A 3 5.20 -3.91 1.12
CA ASN A 3 5.14 -4.52 2.45
C ASN A 3 3.86 -4.21 3.23
N PHE A 4 2.70 -4.25 2.56
CA PHE A 4 1.40 -3.84 3.10
C PHE A 4 0.40 -5.01 3.07
N GLY A 5 0.08 -5.55 4.24
CA GLY A 5 -0.68 -6.78 4.42
C GLY A 5 -0.05 -7.96 3.68
N PRO A 6 -0.78 -8.66 2.78
CA PRO A 6 -0.23 -9.78 2.03
C PRO A 6 0.63 -9.35 0.83
N TYR A 7 0.74 -8.04 0.54
CA TYR A 7 1.49 -7.54 -0.61
C TYR A 7 2.94 -7.19 -0.23
N GLU A 8 3.89 -8.00 -0.69
CA GLU A 8 5.33 -7.66 -0.63
C GLU A 8 5.64 -6.47 -1.55
N SER A 9 5.28 -6.58 -2.83
CA SER A 9 5.38 -5.51 -3.81
C SER A 9 4.23 -5.65 -4.81
N GLN A 10 3.32 -4.68 -4.82
CA GLN A 10 2.17 -4.69 -5.72
C GLN A 10 1.95 -3.33 -6.36
N ILE A 11 1.81 -3.33 -7.68
CA ILE A 11 1.40 -2.16 -8.47
C ILE A 11 0.08 -2.52 -9.13
N ILE A 12 -0.87 -1.59 -9.10
CA ILE A 12 -2.13 -1.69 -9.85
C ILE A 12 -2.27 -0.36 -10.57
N ASP A 13 -2.35 -0.45 -11.89
CA ASP A 13 -2.58 0.70 -12.75
C ASP A 13 -4.04 0.72 -13.18
N PHE A 14 -4.82 1.65 -12.61
CA PHE A 14 -6.24 1.76 -12.94
C PHE A 14 -6.49 2.44 -14.28
N THR A 15 -5.50 3.15 -14.84
CA THR A 15 -5.66 3.80 -16.17
C THR A 15 -5.74 2.75 -17.28
N SER A 16 -5.22 1.54 -17.03
CA SER A 16 -5.36 0.39 -17.93
C SER A 16 -6.82 -0.04 -18.15
N PHE A 17 -7.77 0.45 -17.35
CA PHE A 17 -9.20 0.17 -17.46
C PHE A 17 -10.02 1.38 -17.91
N GLU A 18 -9.41 2.44 -18.43
CA GLU A 18 -10.13 3.68 -18.82
C GLU A 18 -11.23 3.43 -19.86
N GLU A 19 -11.03 2.49 -20.79
CA GLU A 19 -12.04 2.13 -21.80
C GLU A 19 -13.20 1.31 -21.23
N THR A 20 -13.01 0.64 -20.08
CA THR A 20 -14.02 -0.20 -19.41
C THR A 20 -14.10 0.14 -17.92
N PRO A 21 -14.98 1.09 -17.52
CA PRO A 21 -14.99 1.63 -16.16
C PRO A 21 -15.47 0.63 -15.10
N LEU A 22 -16.04 -0.50 -15.52
CA LEU A 22 -16.47 -1.57 -14.64
C LEU A 22 -15.47 -2.72 -14.66
N PHE A 23 -14.86 -2.99 -13.50
CA PHE A 23 -13.95 -4.10 -13.30
C PHE A 23 -14.31 -4.88 -12.03
N LEU A 24 -13.88 -6.14 -11.96
CA LEU A 24 -14.11 -7.03 -10.83
C LEU A 24 -12.79 -7.39 -10.13
N ILE A 25 -12.71 -7.14 -8.84
CA ILE A 25 -11.63 -7.65 -7.98
C ILE A 25 -12.10 -8.95 -7.34
N SER A 26 -11.61 -10.09 -7.84
CA SER A 26 -11.98 -11.43 -7.35
C SER A 26 -10.77 -12.21 -6.83
N GLY A 27 -11.02 -13.25 -6.04
CA GLY A 27 -9.97 -14.10 -5.44
C GLY A 27 -10.41 -14.78 -4.15
N LYS A 28 -9.62 -15.74 -3.66
CA LYS A 28 -9.90 -16.49 -2.42
C LYS A 28 -9.91 -15.58 -1.18
N THR A 29 -10.58 -15.99 -0.11
CA THR A 29 -10.45 -15.31 1.20
C THR A 29 -8.98 -15.23 1.60
N GLY A 30 -8.55 -14.08 2.12
CA GLY A 30 -7.15 -13.82 2.46
C GLY A 30 -6.26 -13.34 1.29
N SER A 31 -6.76 -13.30 0.05
CA SER A 31 -5.97 -12.90 -1.12
C SER A 31 -5.62 -11.39 -1.21
N GLY A 32 -5.98 -10.59 -0.19
CA GLY A 32 -5.67 -9.15 -0.14
C GLY A 32 -6.72 -8.20 -0.72
N LYS A 33 -7.88 -8.68 -1.19
CA LYS A 33 -8.95 -7.83 -1.77
C LYS A 33 -9.33 -6.64 -0.88
N THR A 34 -9.66 -6.90 0.38
CA THR A 34 -9.93 -5.84 1.37
C THR A 34 -8.70 -4.99 1.64
N THR A 35 -7.50 -5.60 1.66
CA THR A 35 -6.24 -4.88 1.89
C THR A 35 -5.94 -3.86 0.78
N LEU A 36 -6.34 -4.13 -0.46
CA LEU A 36 -6.22 -3.16 -1.55
C LEU A 36 -7.04 -1.89 -1.25
N PHE A 37 -8.29 -2.05 -0.81
CA PHE A 37 -9.13 -0.92 -0.39
C PHE A 37 -8.58 -0.23 0.86
N ASP A 38 -8.06 -1.00 1.83
CA ASP A 38 -7.39 -0.45 3.01
C ASP A 38 -6.18 0.41 2.63
N ALA A 39 -5.41 0.02 1.61
CA ALA A 39 -4.27 0.80 1.13
C ALA A 39 -4.73 2.15 0.53
N MET A 40 -5.81 2.17 -0.24
CA MET A 40 -6.39 3.40 -0.80
C MET A 40 -6.90 4.33 0.31
N CYS A 41 -7.70 3.81 1.24
CA CYS A 41 -8.18 4.57 2.39
C CYS A 41 -7.02 5.10 3.23
N PHE A 42 -5.97 4.28 3.44
CA PHE A 42 -4.80 4.68 4.19
C PHE A 42 -4.06 5.82 3.51
N ALA A 43 -3.82 5.75 2.20
CA ALA A 43 -3.17 6.81 1.46
C ALA A 43 -3.94 8.14 1.60
N LEU A 44 -5.25 8.11 1.33
CA LEU A 44 -6.11 9.30 1.33
C LEU A 44 -6.34 9.87 2.72
N PHE A 45 -6.66 9.03 3.71
CA PHE A 45 -7.21 9.45 5.00
C PHE A 45 -6.33 9.09 6.21
N GLY A 46 -5.23 8.35 6.00
CA GLY A 46 -4.37 7.89 7.10
C GLY A 46 -4.98 6.78 7.95
N LYS A 47 -6.09 6.16 7.53
CA LYS A 47 -6.79 5.07 8.23
C LYS A 47 -7.25 3.98 7.27
N THR A 48 -7.48 2.76 7.75
CA THR A 48 -7.99 1.65 6.93
C THR A 48 -9.50 1.76 6.68
N SER A 49 -10.03 0.97 5.74
CA SER A 49 -11.42 1.09 5.26
C SER A 49 -12.46 0.67 6.32
N GLY A 50 -12.14 -0.32 7.15
CA GLY A 50 -13.04 -0.83 8.21
C GLY A 50 -12.80 -0.26 9.61
N MET A 51 -11.77 0.58 9.81
CA MET A 51 -11.30 1.06 11.13
C MET A 51 -10.94 -0.02 12.17
N GLU A 52 -11.15 -1.31 11.87
CA GLU A 52 -10.78 -2.44 12.73
C GLU A 52 -9.27 -2.62 12.86
N ARG A 53 -8.52 -2.23 11.82
CA ARG A 53 -7.06 -2.33 11.78
C ARG A 53 -6.41 -0.95 11.71
N GLN A 54 -5.47 -0.70 12.59
CA GLN A 54 -4.61 0.46 12.50
C GLN A 54 -3.59 0.28 11.36
N PRO A 55 -3.19 1.36 10.65
CA PRO A 55 -2.22 1.25 9.57
C PRO A 55 -0.89 0.60 9.96
N GLU A 56 -0.46 0.74 11.21
CA GLU A 56 0.74 0.11 11.77
C GLU A 56 0.64 -1.42 11.74
N GLN A 57 -0.57 -1.95 11.92
CA GLN A 57 -0.87 -3.39 11.88
C GLN A 57 -0.93 -3.93 10.44
N MET A 58 -0.87 -3.05 9.45
CA MET A 58 -0.86 -3.43 8.03
C MET A 58 0.57 -3.68 7.52
N ARG A 59 1.60 -3.60 8.35
CA ARG A 59 2.94 -4.06 7.95
C ARG A 59 2.91 -5.57 7.68
N SER A 60 3.45 -5.98 6.54
CA SER A 60 3.57 -7.41 6.20
C SER A 60 4.54 -8.12 7.15
N ASP A 61 4.16 -9.30 7.64
CA ASP A 61 5.04 -10.16 8.47
C ASP A 61 6.26 -10.68 7.69
N PHE A 62 6.19 -10.70 6.37
CA PHE A 62 7.29 -11.10 5.49
C PHE A 62 8.33 -9.99 5.28
N ALA A 63 8.03 -8.75 5.69
CA ALA A 63 8.90 -7.60 5.46
C ALA A 63 10.08 -7.61 6.42
N LYS A 64 11.32 -7.60 5.89
CA LYS A 64 12.53 -7.54 6.71
C LYS A 64 12.53 -6.29 7.58
N ALA A 65 13.18 -6.34 8.75
CA ALA A 65 13.25 -5.20 9.67
C ALA A 65 13.82 -3.90 9.05
N THR A 66 14.54 -3.98 7.93
CA THR A 66 15.07 -2.82 7.19
C THR A 66 14.17 -2.33 6.05
N GLU A 67 13.12 -3.08 5.71
CA GLU A 67 12.25 -2.80 4.57
C GLU A 67 11.04 -1.97 4.99
N VAL A 68 10.80 -0.88 4.25
CA VAL A 68 9.74 0.09 4.54
C VAL A 68 8.39 -0.47 4.06
N THR A 69 7.36 -0.31 4.88
CA THR A 69 5.95 -0.41 4.47
C THR A 69 5.49 0.93 3.92
N SER A 70 4.94 0.95 2.71
CA SER A 70 4.46 2.19 2.08
C SER A 70 3.33 1.97 1.09
N VAL A 71 2.50 3.01 0.92
CA VAL A 71 1.50 3.09 -0.13
C VAL A 71 1.77 4.34 -0.95
N ASN A 72 1.93 4.15 -2.26
CA ASN A 72 1.92 5.21 -3.26
C ASN A 72 0.57 5.16 -3.96
N PHE A 73 -0.13 6.29 -4.01
CA PHE A 73 -1.45 6.40 -4.62
C PHE A 73 -1.52 7.65 -5.48
N ALA A 74 -1.88 7.47 -6.74
CA ALA A 74 -2.12 8.55 -7.68
C ALA A 74 -3.61 8.58 -8.02
N PHE A 75 -4.17 9.78 -8.07
CA PHE A 75 -5.57 9.98 -8.44
C PHE A 75 -5.75 11.34 -9.12
N GLU A 76 -6.82 11.47 -9.89
CA GLU A 76 -7.24 12.73 -10.48
C GLU A 76 -8.41 13.33 -9.71
N HIS A 77 -8.40 14.66 -9.55
CA HIS A 77 -9.53 15.41 -9.06
C HIS A 77 -9.62 16.76 -9.78
N HIS A 78 -10.75 17.04 -10.43
CA HIS A 78 -10.97 18.25 -11.24
C HIS A 78 -9.85 18.52 -12.27
N GLY A 79 -9.45 17.50 -13.04
CA GLY A 79 -8.42 17.64 -14.09
C GLY A 79 -6.99 17.80 -13.57
N LYS A 80 -6.77 17.66 -12.25
CA LYS A 80 -5.44 17.72 -11.64
C LYS A 80 -5.06 16.36 -11.08
N VAL A 81 -3.85 15.92 -11.41
CA VAL A 81 -3.28 14.68 -10.91
C VAL A 81 -2.53 14.94 -9.61
N TYR A 82 -2.88 14.16 -8.58
CA TYR A 82 -2.26 14.19 -7.26
C TYR A 82 -1.52 12.87 -7.03
N ARG A 83 -0.44 12.94 -6.25
CA ARG A 83 0.33 11.77 -5.82
C ARG A 83 0.56 11.85 -4.32
N ILE A 84 0.17 10.80 -3.62
CA ILE A 84 0.38 10.64 -2.18
C ILE A 84 1.31 9.46 -1.97
N MET A 85 2.38 9.69 -1.22
CA MET A 85 3.20 8.63 -0.64
C MET A 85 3.02 8.66 0.87
N ARG A 86 2.57 7.54 1.44
CA ARG A 86 2.35 7.43 2.89
C ARG A 86 3.02 6.19 3.44
N GLN A 87 3.60 6.35 4.61
CA GLN A 87 4.22 5.29 5.41
C GLN A 87 3.53 5.25 6.76
N PRO A 88 3.06 4.09 7.25
CA PRO A 88 2.56 3.99 8.62
C PRO A 88 3.71 4.20 9.60
N LYS A 89 3.39 4.51 10.85
CA LYS A 89 4.41 4.57 11.90
C LYS A 89 5.05 3.18 12.01
N GLN A 90 6.35 3.11 11.86
CA GLN A 90 7.08 1.84 11.86
C GLN A 90 8.48 2.04 12.41
N LEU A 91 8.98 1.03 13.11
CA LEU A 91 10.37 0.96 13.52
C LEU A 91 11.14 0.16 12.47
N LEU A 92 12.19 0.77 11.94
CA LEU A 92 13.08 0.12 10.98
C LEU A 92 14.47 -0.02 11.58
N ALA A 93 15.08 -1.17 11.37
CA ALA A 93 16.48 -1.37 11.71
C ALA A 93 17.36 -0.44 10.85
N LYS A 94 18.38 0.17 11.47
CA LYS A 94 19.36 0.97 10.73
C LYS A 94 20.10 0.09 9.73
N LYS A 95 20.14 0.50 8.47
CA LYS A 95 20.93 -0.18 7.45
C LYS A 95 22.42 0.06 7.73
N THR A 96 23.10 -0.94 8.28
CA THR A 96 24.55 -0.90 8.52
C THR A 96 25.27 -1.08 7.19
N TRP A 97 25.86 -0.01 6.68
CA TRP A 97 26.73 -0.10 5.50
C TRP A 97 28.04 -0.78 5.92
N LYS A 98 28.30 -1.98 5.43
CA LYS A 98 29.65 -2.57 5.53
C LYS A 98 30.56 -1.79 4.60
N ARG A 99 31.35 -0.90 5.19
CA ARG A 99 32.44 -0.18 4.52
C ARG A 99 33.55 -1.19 4.26
N TYR A 100 33.71 -1.62 3.01
CA TYR A 100 34.88 -2.41 2.62
C TYR A 100 36.09 -1.47 2.66
N ALA A 101 37.06 -1.82 3.50
CA ALA A 101 38.37 -1.18 3.59
C ALA A 101 39.32 -1.81 2.58
#